data_AF-A0A521LK86-F1
#
_entry.id   AF-A0A521LK86-F1
#
_cell.length_a   1.000
_cell.length_b   1.000
_cell.length_c   1.000
_cell.angle_alpha   90.00
_cell.angle_beta   90.00
_cell.angle_gamma   90.00
#
_symmetry.space_group_name_H-M   'P 1'
#
loop_
_entity.id
_entity.type
_entity.pdbx_description
1 polymer ?
#
loop_
_entity_poly.entity_id
_entity_poly.type
_entity_poly.pdbx_seq_one_letter_code
_entity_poly.pdbx_strand_id
1 'polypeptide(L)' 'MTLDTVISGCVTYYLESHEGLDPQRVAILESCLEDLDGLLPELPDEAGDYFERLQALGTLLLAAHRP' A
#
# COMPACT_ATOMS: atom_id res chain seq x y z
N MET A 1 -5.32 -9.92 -8.63
CA MET A 1 -5.18 -8.45 -8.69
C MET A 1 -3.75 -8.17 -8.26
N THR A 2 -3.03 -7.22 -8.89
CA THR A 2 -1.63 -6.98 -8.52
C THR A 2 -1.57 -6.01 -7.34
N LEU A 3 -0.70 -6.28 -6.36
CA LEU A 3 -0.59 -5.51 -5.10
C LEU A 3 -0.31 -4.02 -5.36
N ASP A 4 0.52 -3.74 -6.35
CA ASP A 4 0.89 -2.38 -6.76
C ASP A 4 -0.28 -1.54 -7.28
N THR A 5 -1.18 -2.13 -8.06
CA THR A 5 -2.38 -1.45 -8.57
C THR A 5 -3.33 -1.12 -7.43
N VAL A 6 -3.47 -2.00 -6.44
CA VAL A 6 -4.35 -1.77 -5.29
C VAL A 6 -3.79 -0.69 -4.38
N ILE A 7 -2.52 -0.80 -4.01
CA ILE A 7 -1.85 0.17 -3.13
C ILE A 7 -1.85 1.55 -3.81
N SER A 8 -1.48 1.63 -5.09
CA SER A 8 -1.52 2.88 -5.86
C SER A 8 -2.93 3.46 -5.96
N GLY A 9 -3.95 2.60 -6.15
CA GLY A 9 -5.35 3.04 -6.16
C GLY A 9 -5.81 3.63 -4.82
N CYS A 10 -5.37 3.06 -3.69
CA CYS A 10 -5.65 3.61 -2.37
C CYS A 10 -4.98 4.97 -2.16
N VAL A 11 -3.73 5.12 -2.61
CA VAL A 11 -2.99 6.39 -2.56
C VAL A 11 -3.70 7.46 -3.39
N THR A 12 -4.03 7.16 -4.64
CA THR A 12 -4.74 8.09 -5.52
C THR A 12 -6.07 8.51 -4.89
N TYR A 13 -6.84 7.54 -4.37
CA TYR A 13 -8.10 7.84 -3.70
C TYR A 13 -7.93 8.77 -2.50
N TYR A 14 -6.94 8.54 -1.64
CA TYR A 14 -6.67 9.39 -0.48
C TYR A 14 -6.26 10.82 -0.87
N LEU A 15 -5.48 10.97 -1.95
CA LEU A 15 -5.06 12.28 -2.44
C LEU A 15 -6.19 13.06 -3.12
N GLU A 16 -7.13 12.36 -3.74
CA GLU A 16 -8.27 12.96 -4.43
C GLU A 16 -9.48 13.19 -3.51
N SER A 17 -9.60 12.42 -2.41
CA SER A 17 -10.70 12.55 -1.47
C SER A 17 -10.40 13.57 -0.37
N HIS A 18 -11.44 14.28 0.10
CA HIS A 18 -11.35 15.13 1.28
C HIS A 18 -11.61 14.38 2.59
N GLU A 19 -12.07 13.13 2.52
CA GLU A 19 -12.53 12.32 3.65
C GLU A 19 -11.49 11.27 4.10
N GLY A 20 -10.35 11.16 3.39
CA GLY A 20 -9.36 10.13 3.64
C GLY A 20 -9.77 8.76 3.08
N LEU A 21 -9.25 7.67 3.65
CA LEU A 21 -9.63 6.31 3.27
C LEU A 21 -10.89 5.85 4.03
N ASP A 22 -11.79 5.14 3.36
CA ASP A 22 -12.87 4.44 4.05
C ASP A 22 -12.38 3.12 4.70
N PRO A 23 -13.12 2.56 5.68
CA PRO A 23 -12.70 1.36 6.39
C PRO A 23 -12.46 0.13 5.50
N GLN A 24 -13.18 0.01 4.38
CA GLN A 24 -12.98 -1.10 3.46
C GLN A 24 -11.63 -0.99 2.75
N ARG A 25 -11.27 0.21 2.31
CA ARG A 25 -9.95 0.47 1.69
C ARG A 25 -8.81 0.31 2.68
N VAL A 26 -9.00 0.69 3.95
CA VAL A 26 -8.02 0.44 5.01
C VAL A 26 -7.74 -1.06 5.16
N ALA A 27 -8.80 -1.88 5.29
CA ALA A 27 -8.64 -3.33 5.43
C ALA A 27 -7.97 -3.98 4.20
N ILE A 28 -8.31 -3.50 3.00
CA ILE A 28 -7.68 -3.96 1.75
C ILE A 28 -6.18 -3.59 1.74
N LEU A 29 -5.85 -2.35 2.10
CA LEU A 29 -4.47 -1.86 2.13
C LEU A 29 -3.62 -2.62 3.15
N GLU A 30 -4.17 -2.90 4.34
CA GLU A 30 -3.51 -3.71 5.37
C GLU A 30 -3.20 -5.12 4.87
N SER A 31 -4.19 -5.79 4.26
CA SER A 31 -3.99 -7.13 3.69
C SER A 31 -2.95 -7.13 2.57
N CYS A 32 -2.96 -6.11 1.69
CA CYS A 32 -1.97 -6.00 0.63
C CYS A 32 -0.56 -5.75 1.15
N LEU A 33 -0.42 -5.02 2.27
CA LEU A 33 0.88 -4.79 2.92
C LEU A 33 1.39 -6.06 3.60
N GLU A 34 0.54 -6.84 4.26
CA GLU A 34 0.93 -8.15 4.80
C GLU A 34 1.41 -9.10 3.68
N ASP A 35 0.67 -9.17 2.57
CA ASP A 35 1.07 -9.98 1.41
C ASP A 35 2.40 -9.50 0.83
N LEU A 36 2.60 -8.16 0.74
CA LEU A 36 3.83 -7.56 0.22
C LEU A 36 5.03 -7.82 1.13
N ASP A 37 4.86 -7.74 2.45
CA ASP A 37 5.90 -8.03 3.44
C ASP A 37 6.36 -9.49 3.36
N GLY A 38 5.44 -10.41 3.09
CA GLY A 38 5.77 -11.82 2.87
C GLY A 38 6.56 -12.07 1.57
N LEU A 39 6.28 -11.28 0.52
CA LEU A 39 6.92 -11.44 -0.79
C LEU A 39 8.26 -10.72 -0.91
N LEU A 40 8.43 -9.58 -0.23
CA LEU A 40 9.62 -8.71 -0.33
C LEU A 40 10.96 -9.47 -0.23
N PRO A 41 11.17 -10.39 0.73
CA PRO A 41 12.42 -11.14 0.86
C PRO A 41 12.70 -12.12 -0.30
N GLU A 42 11.68 -12.48 -1.07
CA GLU A 42 11.78 -13.44 -2.18
C GLU A 42 11.97 -12.75 -3.54
N LEU A 43 11.84 -11.41 -3.59
CA LEU A 43 11.97 -10.66 -4.82
C LEU A 43 13.45 -10.50 -5.23
N PRO A 44 13.75 -10.59 -6.54
CA PRO A 44 15.07 -10.23 -7.05
C PRO A 44 15.39 -8.75 -6.79
N ASP A 45 16.66 -8.44 -6.55
CA ASP A 45 17.14 -7.08 -6.24
C ASP A 45 16.60 -5.99 -7.20
N GLU A 46 16.51 -6.30 -8.50
CA GLU A 46 16.02 -5.36 -9.53
C GLU A 46 14.54 -4.97 -9.34
N ALA A 47 13.72 -5.86 -8.77
CA ALA A 47 12.32 -5.61 -8.45
C ALA A 47 12.12 -5.13 -7.00
N GLY A 48 13.01 -5.54 -6.08
CA GLY A 48 12.96 -5.24 -4.65
C GLY A 48 12.80 -3.74 -4.38
N ASP A 49 13.67 -2.91 -4.97
CA ASP A 49 13.64 -1.45 -4.80
C ASP A 49 12.27 -0.81 -5.09
N TYR A 50 11.55 -1.31 -6.10
CA TYR A 50 10.23 -0.80 -6.46
C TYR A 50 9.19 -1.18 -5.40
N PHE A 51 9.20 -2.44 -4.98
CA PHE A 51 8.24 -2.98 -4.02
C PHE A 51 8.51 -2.49 -2.59
N GLU A 52 9.76 -2.18 -2.22
CA GLU A 52 10.07 -1.51 -0.96
C GLU A 52 9.49 -0.10 -0.90
N ARG A 53 9.59 0.67 -2.00
CA ARG A 53 8.97 2.00 -2.08
C ARG A 53 7.45 1.91 -2.01
N LEU A 54 6.87 0.90 -2.63
CA LEU A 54 5.43 0.65 -2.57
C LEU A 54 4.96 0.30 -1.16
N GLN A 55 5.71 -0.54 -0.44
CA GLN A 55 5.46 -0.86 0.97
C GLN A 55 5.52 0.40 1.83
N ALA A 56 6.60 1.17 1.73
CA ALA A 56 6.76 2.42 2.46
C ALA A 56 5.61 3.40 2.21
N LEU A 57 5.16 3.53 0.95
CA LEU A 57 4.04 4.39 0.59
C LEU A 57 2.73 3.94 1.24
N GLY A 58 2.43 2.64 1.22
CA GLY A 58 1.24 2.10 1.88
C GLY A 58 1.28 2.26 3.41
N THR A 59 2.43 2.06 4.04
CA THR A 59 2.61 2.27 5.49
C THR A 59 2.41 3.73 5.87
N LEU A 60 2.97 4.67 5.10
CA LEU A 60 2.78 6.10 5.33
C LEU A 60 1.32 6.50 5.18
N LEU A 61 0.62 5.93 4.19
CA LEU A 61 -0.80 6.18 3.99
C LEU A 61 -1.65 5.69 5.18
N LEU A 62 -1.39 4.49 5.71
CA LEU A 62 -2.08 4.00 6.91
C LEU A 62 -1.81 4.89 8.13
N ALA A 63 -0.57 5.34 8.32
CA ALA A 63 -0.20 6.24 9.40
C ALA A 63 -0.88 7.62 9.26
N ALA A 64 -1.00 8.15 8.04
CA ALA A 64 -1.68 9.41 7.78
C ALA A 64 -3.21 9.32 7.91
N HIS A 65 -3.78 8.12 7.75
CA HIS A 65 -5.21 7.88 7.91
C HIS A 65 -5.63 7.69 9.37
N ARG A 66 -4.80 7.07 10.22
CA ARG A 66 -5.10 6.87 11.64
C ARG A 66 -4.66 8.11 12.45
N PRO A 67 -5.59 8.96 12.92
CA PRO A 67 -5.24 10.18 13.68
C PRO A 67 -4.60 9.88 15.04
#